data_AF-A0A1F8QT59-F1
#
_entry.id   AF-A0A1F8QT59-F1
#
_cell.length_a   1.000
_cell.length_b   1.000
_cell.length_c   1.000
_cell.angle_alpha   90.00
_cell.angle_beta   90.00
_cell.angle_gamma   90.00
#
_symmetry.space_group_name_H-M   'P 1'
#
loop_
_entity.id
_entity.type
_entity.pdbx_description
1 polymer ?
#
loop_
_entity_poly.entity_id
_entity_poly.type
_entity_poly.pdbx_seq_one_letter_code
_entity_poly.pdbx_strand_id
1 'polypeptide(L)'
;MVKGYKGESCPDAIRNSMIPDEILSFTDLFDRVKRKGQWKEITIWRYFMACVVNLPPARHEWPNTRPFLFLHGDGTYELYNPNKHPSNQYRG
;
A
#
# COMPACT_ATOMS: atom_id res chain seq x y z
N MET A 1 -10.05 12.97 -6.25
CA MET A 1 -11.43 12.44 -6.20
C MET A 1 -11.53 11.49 -5.02
N VAL A 2 -12.31 11.88 -4.02
CA VAL A 2 -12.62 11.04 -2.86
C VAL A 2 -13.62 9.97 -3.31
N LYS A 3 -13.34 8.68 -3.04
CA LYS A 3 -14.24 7.57 -3.40
C LYS A 3 -14.38 6.50 -2.29
N GLY A 4 -13.90 6.79 -1.09
CA GLY A 4 -14.19 5.98 0.09
C GLY A 4 -15.58 6.31 0.63
N TYR A 5 -16.26 5.30 1.17
CA TYR A 5 -17.57 5.47 1.80
C TYR A 5 -17.51 6.39 3.03
N LYS A 6 -16.34 6.56 3.64
CA LYS A 6 -16.11 7.51 4.73
C LYS A 6 -15.40 8.80 4.31
N GLY A 7 -15.33 9.07 3.01
CA GLY A 7 -14.61 10.23 2.50
C GLY A 7 -13.08 10.06 2.48
N GLU A 8 -12.58 8.83 2.59
CA GLU A 8 -11.14 8.56 2.51
C GLU A 8 -10.62 8.41 1.07
N SER A 9 -9.32 8.65 0.88
CA SER A 9 -8.63 8.36 -0.38
C SER A 9 -8.32 6.86 -0.50
N CYS A 10 -7.93 6.38 -1.69
CA CYS A 10 -7.55 4.96 -1.85
C CYS A 10 -6.31 4.58 -1.00
N PRO A 11 -5.23 5.39 -0.95
CA PRO A 11 -4.12 5.14 -0.02
C PRO A 11 -4.54 5.07 1.45
N ASP A 12 -5.43 5.98 1.88
CA ASP A 12 -5.93 5.98 3.26
C ASP A 12 -6.77 4.72 3.53
N ALA A 13 -7.59 4.31 2.56
CA ALA A 13 -8.37 3.07 2.66
C ALA A 13 -7.47 1.83 2.78
N ILE A 14 -6.38 1.76 2.00
CA ILE A 14 -5.36 0.70 2.10
C ILE A 14 -4.75 0.71 3.50
N ARG A 15 -4.21 1.85 3.94
CA ARG A 15 -3.56 1.98 5.25
C ARG A 15 -4.50 1.61 6.40
N ASN A 16 -5.73 2.11 6.38
CA ASN A 16 -6.73 1.85 7.41
C ASN A 16 -7.27 0.42 7.39
N SER A 17 -6.91 -0.39 6.38
CA SER A 17 -7.32 -1.81 6.27
C SER A 17 -6.30 -2.78 6.84
N MET A 18 -5.16 -2.25 7.32
CA MET A 18 -4.09 -3.01 7.93
C MET A 18 -3.93 -2.63 9.39
N ILE A 19 -3.48 -3.60 10.18
CA ILE A 19 -3.10 -3.42 11.58
C ILE A 19 -1.56 -3.49 11.65
N PRO A 20 -0.89 -2.77 12.58
CA PRO A 20 0.55 -2.94 12.80
C PRO A 20 0.93 -4.41 13.01
N ASP A 21 2.05 -4.81 12.41
CA ASP A 21 2.59 -6.19 12.44
C ASP A 21 1.70 -7.27 11.79
N GLU A 22 0.61 -6.89 11.14
CA GLU A 22 -0.21 -7.80 10.33
C GLU A 22 0.40 -7.99 8.94
N ILE A 23 0.56 -9.26 8.55
CA ILE A 23 0.98 -9.65 7.19
C ILE A 23 -0.26 -10.14 6.44
N LEU A 24 -0.53 -9.56 5.28
CA LEU A 24 -1.70 -9.89 4.46
C LEU A 24 -1.29 -10.28 3.05
N SER A 25 -2.00 -11.25 2.48
CA SER A 25 -1.93 -11.49 1.04
C SER A 25 -2.48 -10.28 0.27
N PHE A 26 -2.07 -10.16 -0.99
CA PHE A 26 -2.69 -9.19 -1.90
C PHE A 26 -4.22 -9.30 -1.89
N THR A 27 -4.74 -10.52 -2.01
CA THR A 27 -6.18 -10.80 -2.11
C THR A 27 -6.93 -10.32 -0.86
N ASP A 28 -6.44 -10.65 0.33
CA ASP A 28 -7.09 -10.28 1.59
C ASP A 28 -7.16 -8.77 1.75
N LEU A 29 -6.04 -8.08 1.47
CA LEU A 29 -5.96 -6.64 1.60
C LEU A 29 -6.79 -5.92 0.52
N PHE A 30 -6.78 -6.43 -0.71
CA PHE A 30 -7.60 -5.93 -1.80
C PHE A 30 -9.10 -6.03 -1.48
N ASP A 31 -9.56 -7.16 -0.95
CA ASP A 31 -10.95 -7.37 -0.57
C ASP A 31 -11.37 -6.50 0.62
N ARG A 32 -10.46 -6.20 1.56
CA ARG A 32 -10.71 -5.21 2.62
C ARG A 32 -10.89 -3.81 2.03
N VAL A 33 -10.08 -3.42 1.05
CA VAL A 33 -10.16 -2.09 0.41
C VAL A 33 -11.41 -1.95 -0.46
N LYS A 34 -11.79 -2.98 -1.23
CA LYS A 34 -13.04 -2.96 -2.02
C LYS A 34 -14.29 -2.78 -1.17
N ARG A 35 -14.29 -3.26 0.07
CA ARG A 35 -15.39 -3.04 1.02
C ARG A 35 -15.48 -1.61 1.54
N LYS A 36 -14.46 -0.77 1.33
CA LYS A 36 -14.40 0.62 1.81
C LYS A 36 -14.74 1.67 0.77
N GLY A 37 -14.86 1.33 -0.50
CA GLY A 37 -15.20 2.30 -1.54
C GLY A 37 -15.23 1.73 -2.94
N GLN A 38 -15.62 2.56 -3.91
CA GLN A 38 -15.89 2.14 -5.29
C GLN A 38 -14.75 2.56 -6.23
N TRP A 39 -13.52 2.18 -5.89
CA TRP A 39 -12.39 2.36 -6.80
C TRP A 39 -12.38 1.26 -7.86
N LYS A 40 -11.91 1.61 -9.06
CA LYS A 40 -11.61 0.60 -10.09
C LYS A 40 -10.49 -0.29 -9.57
N GLU A 41 -10.52 -1.56 -9.92
CA GLU A 41 -9.50 -2.53 -9.47
C GLU A 41 -8.10 -2.08 -9.86
N ILE A 42 -7.91 -1.59 -11.10
CA ILE A 42 -6.65 -1.01 -11.56
C ILE A 42 -6.18 0.20 -10.72
N THR A 43 -7.12 0.98 -10.17
CA THR A 43 -6.78 2.10 -9.29
C THR A 43 -6.24 1.58 -7.96
N ILE A 44 -6.87 0.57 -7.39
CA ILE A 44 -6.42 -0.08 -6.15
C ILE A 44 -5.04 -0.69 -6.36
N TRP A 45 -4.84 -1.47 -7.44
CA TRP A 45 -3.56 -2.05 -7.82
C TRP A 45 -2.43 -1.02 -7.96
N ARG A 46 -2.68 0.10 -8.65
CA ARG A 46 -1.70 1.18 -8.78
C ARG A 46 -1.32 1.77 -7.42
N TYR A 47 -2.30 1.98 -6.54
CA TYR A 47 -2.01 2.50 -5.20
C TYR A 47 -1.31 1.49 -4.29
N PHE A 48 -1.53 0.18 -4.47
CA PHE A 48 -0.71 -0.82 -3.80
C PHE A 48 0.77 -0.63 -4.15
N MET A 49 1.10 -0.64 -5.45
CA MET A 49 2.48 -0.45 -5.91
C MET A 49 3.07 0.90 -5.50
N ALA A 50 2.31 1.98 -5.68
CA ALA A 50 2.74 3.34 -5.34
C ALA A 50 3.04 3.53 -3.84
N CYS A 51 2.41 2.73 -2.97
CA CYS A 51 2.61 2.82 -1.52
C CYS A 51 3.72 1.90 -1.00
N VAL A 52 4.38 1.09 -1.84
CA VAL A 52 5.45 0.17 -1.42
C VAL A 52 6.78 0.93 -1.20
N VAL A 53 7.34 0.82 0.00
CA VAL A 53 8.61 1.46 0.38
C VAL A 53 9.81 0.84 -0.33
N ASN A 54 9.77 -0.47 -0.57
CA ASN A 54 10.83 -1.28 -1.15
C ASN A 54 10.63 -1.61 -2.64
N LEU A 55 9.91 -0.74 -3.36
CA LEU A 55 9.75 -0.81 -4.81
C LEU A 55 10.28 0.50 -5.45
N PRO A 56 11.59 0.58 -5.76
CA PRO A 56 12.20 1.83 -6.27
C PRO A 56 11.52 2.41 -7.52
N PRO A 57 11.12 1.61 -8.53
CA PRO A 57 10.44 2.15 -9.70
C PRO A 57 9.17 2.94 -9.36
N ALA A 58 8.45 2.55 -8.31
CA ALA A 58 7.22 3.22 -7.89
C ALA A 58 7.46 4.68 -7.45
N ARG A 59 8.66 5.01 -6.95
CA ARG A 59 9.02 6.39 -6.57
C ARG A 59 9.14 7.30 -7.78
N HIS A 60 9.61 6.77 -8.90
CA HIS A 60 9.72 7.52 -10.16
C HIS A 60 8.35 7.69 -10.82
N GLU A 61 7.51 6.66 -10.81
CA GLU A 61 6.18 6.70 -11.41
C GLU A 61 5.17 7.52 -10.59
N TRP A 62 5.27 7.50 -9.26
CA TRP A 62 4.34 8.17 -8.35
C TRP A 62 5.05 9.03 -7.28
N PRO A 63 5.77 10.10 -7.67
CA PRO A 63 6.64 10.87 -6.76
C PRO A 63 5.89 11.57 -5.61
N ASN A 64 4.59 11.84 -5.79
CA ASN A 64 3.75 12.51 -4.80
C ASN A 64 3.02 11.53 -3.85
N THR A 65 3.23 10.22 -3.99
CA THR A 65 2.62 9.22 -3.10
C THR A 65 3.55 8.94 -1.93
N ARG A 66 3.03 9.04 -0.70
CA ARG A 66 3.78 8.70 0.50
C ARG A 66 3.75 7.19 0.71
N PRO A 67 4.89 6.47 0.63
CA PRO A 67 4.90 5.03 0.82
C PRO A 67 4.79 4.66 2.31
N PHE A 68 4.13 3.55 2.58
CA PHE A 68 3.90 3.02 3.93
C PHE A 68 3.72 1.49 3.97
N LEU A 69 3.77 0.80 2.82
CA LEU A 69 3.70 -0.65 2.71
C LEU A 69 5.09 -1.24 2.55
N PHE A 70 5.33 -2.38 3.16
CA PHE A 70 6.46 -3.25 2.86
C PHE A 70 5.95 -4.47 2.08
N LEU A 71 6.56 -4.76 0.93
CA LEU A 71 6.24 -5.92 0.10
C LEU A 71 7.24 -7.04 0.39
N HIS A 72 6.75 -8.20 0.82
CA HIS A 72 7.56 -9.40 1.02
C HIS A 72 7.83 -10.13 -0.30
N GLY A 73 8.86 -10.97 -0.30
CA GLY A 73 9.24 -11.75 -1.49
C GLY A 73 8.20 -12.78 -1.93
N ASP A 74 7.26 -13.14 -1.05
CA ASP A 74 6.14 -14.03 -1.32
C ASP A 74 4.88 -13.31 -1.82
N GLY A 75 4.93 -11.99 -2.00
CA GLY A 75 3.80 -11.18 -2.46
C GLY A 75 2.83 -10.74 -1.37
N THR A 76 3.17 -10.96 -0.09
CA THR A 76 2.40 -10.42 1.04
C THR A 76 2.82 -8.99 1.38
N TYR A 77 1.95 -8.26 2.06
CA TYR A 77 2.13 -6.87 2.48
C TYR A 77 2.04 -6.74 3.98
N GLU A 78 2.87 -5.87 4.55
CA GLU A 78 2.71 -5.37 5.91
C GLU A 78 2.94 -3.85 5.98
N LEU A 79 2.54 -3.21 7.09
CA LEU A 79 2.87 -1.81 7.31
C LEU A 79 4.37 -1.66 7.54
N TYR A 80 5.00 -0.69 6.87
CA TYR A 80 6.43 -0.41 7.03
C TYR A 80 6.74 0.02 8.47
N ASN A 81 7.71 -0.66 9.06
CA ASN A 81 8.25 -0.42 10.39
C ASN A 81 9.78 -0.26 10.29
N PRO A 82 10.33 0.95 10.48
CA PRO A 82 11.77 1.21 10.33
C PRO A 82 12.66 0.47 11.34
N ASN A 83 12.10 -0.07 12.42
CA ASN A 83 12.85 -0.87 13.40
C ASN A 83 12.98 -2.34 12.99
N LYS A 84 12.08 -2.83 12.13
CA LYS A 84 12.02 -4.22 11.65
C LYS A 84 12.53 -4.33 10.21
N HIS A 85 12.18 -3.35 9.39
CA HIS A 85 12.51 -3.33 7.97
C HIS A 85 13.80 -2.56 7.75
N PRO A 86 14.65 -3.02 6.82
CA PRO A 86 15.87 -2.32 6.50
C PRO A 86 15.55 -0.89 6.02
N SER A 87 16.14 0.12 6.68
CA SER A 87 16.11 1.51 6.21
C SER A 87 16.86 1.68 4.89
N ASN A 88 17.79 0.76 4.64
CA ASN A 88 18.82 0.86 3.62
C ASN A 88 18.66 -0.27 2.62
N GLN A 89 17.81 -0.09 1.62
CA GLN A 89 18.18 -0.45 0.26
C GLN A 89 17.72 0.71 -0.63
N TYR A 90 18.37 0.90 -1.79
CA TYR A 90 18.06 1.93 -2.79
C TYR A 90 18.70 3.31 -2.55
N ARG A 91 20.00 3.33 -2.23
CA ARG A 91 20.92 4.25 -2.93
C ARG A 91 21.19 3.62 -4.30
N GLY A 92 20.52 4.13 -5.31
CA GLY A 92 20.75 3.87 -6.73
C GLY A 92 20.29 5.08 -7.50
#